data_AF-A0A2V9XI06-F1
#
_entry.id   AF-A0A2V9XI06-F1
#
_cell.length_a   1.000
_cell.length_b   1.000
_cell.length_c   1.000
_cell.angle_alpha   90.00
_cell.angle_beta   90.00
_cell.angle_gamma   90.00
#
_symmetry.space_group_name_H-M   'P 1'
#
loop_
_entity.id
_entity.type
_entity.pdbx_description
1 polymer ?
#
loop_
_entity_poly.entity_id
_entity_poly.type
_entity_poly.pdbx_seq_one_letter_code
_entity_poly.pdbx_strand_id
1 'polypeptide(L)'
;MNERVQLRDWLEPIGEIFFESTWPEVSNMLTYVDVPGLYVQPDTGFFCAIDHIDVSVCERKGRELTLTITNPTQFEASVKVMCEDSTEANRILGQNYLVDCPRVGLRAGSSRTVTFPLKARLLL
;
A
#
# COMPACT_ATOMS: atom_id res chain seq x y z
N MET A 1 4.43 20.04 0.98
CA MET A 1 4.86 19.21 -0.15
C MET A 1 4.86 20.15 -1.35
N ASN A 2 6.01 20.42 -1.98
CA ASN A 2 6.22 21.43 -3.03
C ASN A 2 7.31 20.89 -3.96
N GLU A 3 7.24 21.12 -5.26
CA GLU A 3 8.47 21.40 -6.01
C GLU A 3 8.19 22.39 -7.13
N ARG A 4 8.87 23.53 -7.01
CA ARG A 4 9.14 24.47 -8.09
C ARG A 4 10.53 25.03 -7.84
N VAL A 5 11.46 24.86 -8.78
CA VAL A 5 12.79 25.48 -8.68
C VAL A 5 13.10 26.23 -9.97
N GLN A 6 13.04 27.55 -9.92
CA GLN A 6 13.34 28.42 -11.07
C GLN A 6 14.22 29.58 -10.62
N LEU A 7 15.48 29.61 -11.10
CA LEU A 7 16.52 30.57 -10.72
C LEU A 7 16.62 31.77 -11.68
N ARG A 8 15.60 32.02 -12.52
CA ARG A 8 15.61 33.09 -13.53
C ARG A 8 14.36 33.97 -13.44
N ASP A 9 14.53 35.19 -13.92
CA ASP A 9 13.70 36.40 -13.82
C ASP A 9 12.36 36.37 -14.62
N TRP A 10 11.82 35.18 -14.92
CA TRP A 10 10.73 35.05 -15.91
C TRP A 10 9.32 34.94 -15.29
N LEU A 11 9.19 34.73 -13.97
CA LEU A 11 7.91 34.80 -13.24
C LEU A 11 8.18 35.08 -11.76
N GLU A 12 7.50 36.10 -11.20
CA GLU A 12 7.56 36.45 -9.78
C GLU A 12 6.70 35.48 -8.94
N PRO A 13 7.07 35.16 -7.68
CA PRO A 13 8.24 35.66 -6.94
C PRO A 13 9.50 34.80 -7.12
N ILE A 14 10.63 35.46 -7.37
CA ILE A 14 11.93 34.82 -7.66
C ILE A 14 12.55 34.30 -6.36
N GLY A 15 12.92 33.02 -6.34
CA GLY A 15 13.59 32.40 -5.19
C GLY A 15 12.67 32.07 -4.01
N GLU A 16 11.36 32.23 -4.16
CA GLU A 16 10.39 31.88 -3.11
C GLU A 16 9.75 30.50 -3.35
N ILE A 17 9.24 29.93 -2.25
CA ILE A 17 8.45 28.69 -2.27
C ILE A 17 7.05 29.06 -2.75
N PHE A 18 6.68 28.60 -3.94
CA PHE A 18 5.32 28.71 -4.45
C PHE A 18 4.36 27.85 -3.58
N PHE A 19 3.29 28.47 -3.09
CA PHE A 19 2.35 27.89 -2.11
C PHE A 19 1.09 27.26 -2.73
N GLU A 20 1.03 27.12 -4.05
CA GLU A 20 -0.09 26.41 -4.71
C GLU A 20 0.23 24.93 -4.93
N SER A 21 -0.76 24.22 -5.46
CA SER A 21 -0.63 22.82 -5.85
C SER A 21 0.47 22.60 -6.87
N THR A 22 1.29 21.58 -6.63
CA THR A 22 2.41 21.19 -7.51
C THR A 22 2.40 19.69 -7.76
N TRP A 23 3.20 19.25 -8.74
CA TRP A 23 3.27 17.85 -9.18
C TRP A 23 3.44 16.82 -8.05
N PRO A 24 4.15 17.08 -6.93
CA PRO A 24 4.33 16.01 -5.97
C PRO A 24 3.01 15.68 -5.23
N GLU A 25 1.97 16.54 -5.27
CA GLU A 25 0.71 16.34 -4.52
C GLU A 25 -0.04 15.22 -5.21
N VAL A 26 -0.09 15.31 -6.54
CA VAL A 26 -0.56 14.26 -7.42
C VAL A 26 0.29 13.01 -7.25
N SER A 27 1.63 13.11 -7.20
CA SER A 27 2.48 11.93 -6.97
C SER A 27 2.18 11.23 -5.65
N ASN A 28 1.93 11.97 -4.58
CA ASN A 28 1.58 11.41 -3.28
C ASN A 28 0.16 10.81 -3.29
N MET A 29 -0.78 11.39 -4.04
CA MET A 29 -2.07 10.74 -4.28
C MET A 29 -1.93 9.46 -5.10
N LEU A 30 -1.03 9.43 -6.10
CA LEU A 30 -0.77 8.25 -6.91
C LEU A 30 -0.15 7.12 -6.08
N THR A 31 0.74 7.40 -5.12
CA THR A 31 1.23 6.35 -4.22
C THR A 31 0.10 5.72 -3.41
N TYR A 32 -0.86 6.52 -2.92
CA TYR A 32 -2.04 6.00 -2.23
C TYR A 32 -2.94 5.15 -3.14
N VAL A 33 -3.06 5.51 -4.43
CA VAL A 33 -3.92 4.79 -5.38
C VAL A 33 -3.26 3.51 -5.89
N ASP A 34 -1.99 3.59 -6.30
CA ASP A 34 -1.29 2.58 -7.11
C ASP A 34 -0.34 1.67 -6.32
N VAL A 35 -0.07 1.96 -5.04
CA VAL A 35 0.76 1.11 -4.19
C VAL A 35 -0.13 0.50 -3.07
N PRO A 36 -0.15 -0.84 -2.89
CA PRO A 36 -0.86 -1.45 -1.77
C PRO A 36 -0.06 -1.23 -0.48
N GLY A 37 -0.73 -1.26 0.67
CA GLY A 37 -0.04 -1.21 1.95
C GLY A 37 0.55 -2.56 2.37
N LEU A 38 -0.06 -3.65 1.91
CA LEU A 38 0.42 -5.02 2.07
C LEU A 38 0.22 -5.79 0.77
N TYR A 39 1.27 -6.42 0.27
CA TYR A 39 1.21 -7.38 -0.82
C TYR A 39 1.38 -8.82 -0.29
N VAL A 40 0.56 -9.76 -0.77
CA VAL A 40 0.59 -11.17 -0.32
C VAL A 40 0.48 -12.11 -1.53
N GLN A 41 1.35 -13.12 -1.57
CA GLN A 41 1.30 -14.22 -2.53
C GLN A 41 1.30 -15.57 -1.78
N PRO A 42 0.11 -16.09 -1.42
CA PRO A 42 -0.03 -17.19 -0.46
C PRO A 42 0.60 -18.52 -0.91
N ASP A 43 0.57 -18.81 -2.21
CA ASP A 43 1.07 -20.06 -2.78
C ASP A 43 2.60 -20.18 -2.73
N THR A 44 3.31 -19.05 -2.86
CA THR A 44 4.76 -18.99 -2.66
C THR A 44 5.13 -18.79 -1.20
N GLY A 45 4.22 -18.18 -0.42
CA GLY A 45 4.45 -17.77 0.96
C GLY A 45 5.10 -16.39 1.06
N PHE A 46 5.18 -15.65 -0.05
CA PHE A 46 5.77 -14.32 -0.10
C PHE A 46 4.77 -13.27 0.39
N PHE A 47 5.26 -12.26 1.10
CA PHE A 47 4.51 -11.07 1.45
C PHE A 47 5.47 -9.89 1.58
N CYS A 48 4.95 -8.68 1.41
CA CYS A 48 5.71 -7.45 1.55
C CYS A 48 4.86 -6.39 2.24
N ALA A 49 5.34 -5.93 3.40
CA ALA A 49 4.80 -4.75 4.08
C ALA A 49 5.38 -3.50 3.40
N ILE A 50 4.50 -2.64 2.90
CA ILE A 50 4.87 -1.42 2.17
C ILE A 50 4.43 -0.17 2.97
N ASP A 51 3.31 -0.27 3.68
CA ASP A 51 2.88 0.74 4.65
C ASP A 51 3.59 0.56 6.01
N HIS A 52 3.34 1.47 6.96
CA HIS A 52 3.95 1.45 8.29
C HIS A 52 3.33 0.37 9.21
N ILE A 53 3.54 -0.89 8.84
CA ILE A 53 3.07 -2.08 9.57
C ILE A 53 4.18 -3.12 9.71
N ASP A 54 4.11 -3.89 10.80
CA ASP A 54 4.94 -5.08 10.99
C ASP A 54 4.12 -6.32 10.64
N VAL A 55 4.72 -7.23 9.86
CA VAL A 55 4.03 -8.45 9.41
C VAL A 55 4.88 -9.68 9.72
N SER A 56 4.27 -10.68 10.34
CA SER A 56 4.90 -11.95 10.66
C SER A 56 4.04 -13.12 10.21
N VAL A 57 4.70 -14.23 9.84
CA VAL A 57 4.01 -15.47 9.49
C VAL A 57 3.56 -16.16 10.78
N CYS A 58 2.26 -16.42 10.89
CA CYS A 58 1.72 -17.29 11.92
C CYS A 58 1.75 -18.75 11.46
N GLU A 59 1.26 -19.00 10.25
CA GLU A 59 1.10 -20.36 9.75
C GLU A 59 1.09 -20.39 8.23
N ARG A 60 1.64 -21.46 7.67
CA ARG A 60 1.49 -21.82 6.26
C ARG A 60 0.89 -23.22 6.16
N LYS A 61 -0.30 -23.31 5.57
CA LYS A 61 -1.04 -24.57 5.38
C LYS A 61 -1.30 -24.78 3.90
N GLY A 62 -0.52 -25.65 3.27
CA GLY A 62 -0.60 -25.89 1.84
C GLY A 62 -0.36 -24.60 1.04
N ARG A 63 -1.43 -24.06 0.45
CA ARG A 63 -1.41 -22.81 -0.35
C ARG A 63 -2.12 -21.65 0.34
N GLU A 64 -2.39 -21.77 1.63
CA GLU A 64 -2.90 -20.69 2.47
C GLU A 64 -1.76 -20.12 3.33
N LEU A 65 -1.79 -18.81 3.52
CA LEU A 65 -0.82 -18.08 4.34
C LEU A 65 -1.56 -17.28 5.40
N THR A 66 -1.27 -17.54 6.67
CA THR A 66 -1.83 -16.78 7.79
C THR A 66 -0.78 -15.87 8.35
N LEU A 67 -1.07 -14.56 8.35
CA LEU A 67 -0.16 -13.50 8.79
C LEU A 67 -0.75 -12.78 9.99
N THR A 68 0.11 -12.38 10.93
CA THR A 68 -0.23 -11.34 11.91
C THR A 68 0.29 -10.01 11.42
N ILE A 69 -0.62 -9.04 11.36
CA ILE A 69 -0.36 -7.67 10.91
C ILE A 69 -0.48 -6.76 12.12
N THR A 70 0.58 -6.02 12.43
CA THR A 70 0.65 -5.12 13.58
C THR A 70 0.80 -3.69 13.11
N ASN A 71 0.02 -2.78 13.69
CA ASN A 71 0.21 -1.35 13.55
C ASN A 71 1.02 -0.84 14.75
N PRO A 72 2.34 -0.57 14.60
CA PRO A 72 3.18 -0.08 15.69
C PRO A 72 2.95 1.39 16.01
N THR A 73 2.14 2.10 15.20
CA THR A 73 1.96 3.54 15.32
C THR A 73 0.91 3.90 16.39
N GLN A 74 0.90 5.17 16.78
CA GLN A 74 -0.09 5.76 17.68
C GLN A 74 -1.40 6.16 16.99
N PHE A 75 -1.54 5.89 15.69
CA PHE A 75 -2.70 6.28 14.88
C PHE A 75 -3.43 5.05 14.36
N GLU A 76 -4.73 5.17 14.12
CA GLU A 76 -5.48 4.11 13.43
C GLU A 76 -5.05 4.01 11.96
N ALA A 77 -4.91 2.80 11.45
CA ALA A 77 -4.48 2.51 10.09
C ALA A 77 -5.54 1.72 9.32
N SER A 78 -5.68 2.03 8.03
CA SER A 78 -6.52 1.29 7.10
C SER A 78 -5.66 0.79 5.95
N VAL A 79 -5.14 -0.43 6.08
CA VAL A 79 -4.11 -0.97 5.19
C VAL A 79 -4.78 -1.62 3.98
N LYS A 80 -4.50 -1.12 2.78
CA LYS A 80 -4.97 -1.74 1.52
C LYS A 80 -4.16 -3.01 1.24
N VAL A 81 -4.83 -4.13 1.01
CA VAL A 81 -4.18 -5.42 0.78
C VAL A 81 -4.38 -5.88 -0.66
N MET A 82 -3.27 -6.04 -1.38
CA MET A 82 -3.24 -6.75 -2.65
C MET A 82 -2.83 -8.19 -2.36
N CYS A 83 -3.65 -9.13 -2.82
CA CYS A 83 -3.35 -10.55 -2.70
C CYS A 83 -3.62 -11.18 -4.07
N GLU A 84 -2.68 -12.00 -4.54
CA GLU A 84 -2.77 -12.72 -5.81
C GLU A 84 -1.87 -13.96 -5.77
N ASP A 85 -2.13 -14.96 -6.58
CA ASP A 85 -1.23 -16.13 -6.68
C ASP A 85 -0.08 -15.90 -7.68
N SER A 86 0.90 -16.83 -7.71
CA SER A 86 2.03 -16.74 -8.65
C SER A 86 1.64 -16.76 -10.13
N THR A 87 0.47 -17.30 -10.48
CA THR A 87 -0.01 -17.29 -11.87
C THR A 87 -0.62 -15.93 -12.21
N GLU A 88 -1.39 -15.35 -11.30
CA GLU A 88 -1.97 -14.00 -11.43
C GLU A 88 -0.89 -12.92 -11.52
N ALA A 89 0.17 -13.02 -10.74
CA ALA A 89 1.31 -12.08 -10.75
C ALA A 89 2.06 -12.00 -12.10
N ASN A 90 1.88 -12.99 -12.99
CA ASN A 90 2.45 -12.98 -14.34
C ASN A 90 1.57 -12.23 -15.36
N ARG A 91 0.42 -11.69 -14.94
CA ARG A 91 -0.52 -10.97 -15.81
C ARG A 91 -0.24 -9.48 -15.74
N ILE A 92 -0.45 -8.79 -16.86
CA ILE A 92 -0.42 -7.33 -16.88
C ILE A 92 -1.59 -6.81 -16.05
N LEU A 93 -1.30 -5.96 -15.08
CA LEU A 93 -2.32 -5.29 -14.27
C LEU A 93 -3.12 -4.31 -15.13
N GLY A 94 -4.43 -4.29 -14.93
CA GLY A 94 -5.30 -3.29 -15.55
C GLY A 94 -5.18 -1.92 -14.90
N GLN A 95 -5.82 -0.92 -15.50
CA GLN A 95 -5.97 0.39 -14.86
C GLN A 95 -6.75 0.25 -13.55
N ASN A 96 -6.38 1.04 -12.54
CA ASN A 96 -7.09 1.08 -11.25
C ASN A 96 -7.17 -0.28 -10.54
N TYR A 97 -6.20 -1.18 -10.76
CA TYR A 97 -6.23 -2.55 -10.24
C TYR A 97 -6.49 -2.64 -8.73
N LEU A 98 -5.99 -1.65 -7.98
CA LEU A 98 -6.08 -1.59 -6.53
C LEU A 98 -7.34 -0.92 -5.98
N VAL A 99 -8.25 -0.40 -6.82
CA VAL A 99 -9.42 0.36 -6.35
C VAL A 99 -10.34 -0.48 -5.46
N ASP A 100 -10.58 -1.73 -5.83
CA ASP A 100 -11.48 -2.64 -5.12
C ASP A 100 -10.74 -3.60 -4.15
N CYS A 101 -9.45 -3.37 -3.92
CA CYS A 101 -8.69 -4.19 -2.99
C CYS A 101 -9.24 -4.04 -1.55
N PRO A 102 -9.35 -5.15 -0.80
CA PRO A 102 -9.84 -5.11 0.56
C PRO A 102 -8.88 -4.33 1.47
N ARG A 103 -9.40 -3.85 2.59
CA ARG A 103 -8.61 -3.12 3.60
C ARG A 103 -8.68 -3.83 4.96
N VAL A 104 -7.56 -3.82 5.67
CA VAL A 104 -7.48 -4.27 7.06
C VAL A 104 -7.43 -3.04 7.95
N GLY A 105 -8.48 -2.84 8.75
CA GLY A 105 -8.48 -1.83 9.81
C GLY A 105 -7.68 -2.30 11.02
N LEU A 106 -6.79 -1.45 11.52
CA LEU A 106 -5.93 -1.69 12.67
C LEU A 106 -5.96 -0.47 13.60
N ARG A 107 -6.33 -0.67 14.85
CA ARG A 107 -6.18 0.37 15.88
C ARG A 107 -4.70 0.63 16.15
N ALA A 108 -4.40 1.80 16.71
CA ALA A 108 -3.07 2.13 17.21
C ALA A 108 -2.51 1.03 18.13
N GLY A 109 -1.27 0.63 17.91
CA GLY A 109 -0.57 -0.40 18.69
C GLY A 109 -1.17 -1.81 18.64
N SER A 110 -2.14 -2.07 17.76
CA SER A 110 -2.88 -3.34 17.73
C SER A 110 -2.40 -4.29 16.64
N SER A 111 -2.66 -5.58 16.85
CA SER A 111 -2.41 -6.64 15.87
C SER A 111 -3.69 -7.34 15.44
N ARG A 112 -3.76 -7.78 14.19
CA ARG A 112 -4.83 -8.63 13.65
C ARG A 112 -4.22 -9.78 12.85
N THR A 113 -4.71 -10.99 13.10
CA THR A 113 -4.35 -12.17 12.32
C THR A 113 -5.34 -12.35 11.18
N VAL A 114 -4.83 -12.58 9.97
CA VAL A 114 -5.62 -12.73 8.74
C VAL A 114 -5.09 -13.93 7.95
N THR A 115 -6.00 -14.77 7.46
CA THR A 115 -5.69 -15.89 6.58
C THR A 115 -5.97 -15.52 5.14
N PHE A 116 -4.98 -15.70 4.28
CA PHE A 116 -5.04 -15.44 2.85
C PHE A 116 -5.15 -16.76 2.07
N PRO A 117 -6.27 -17.01 1.36
CA PRO A 117 -6.45 -18.21 0.57
C PRO A 117 -5.79 -18.08 -0.82
N LEU A 118 -5.65 -19.21 -1.52
CA LEU A 118 -5.06 -19.28 -2.87
C LEU A 118 -5.75 -18.37 -3.91
N LYS A 119 -7.08 -18.21 -3.85
CA LYS A 119 -7.83 -17.35 -4.79
C LYS A 119 -8.23 -16.07 -4.09
N ALA A 120 -7.53 -14.98 -4.41
CA ALA A 120 -7.73 -13.71 -3.76
C ALA A 120 -8.73 -12.83 -4.52
N ARG A 121 -10.03 -13.11 -4.35
CA ARG A 121 -11.08 -12.07 -4.34
C ARG A 121 -12.11 -12.44 -3.26
N LEU A 122 -11.97 -11.79 -2.10
CA LEU A 122 -12.78 -11.84 -0.85
C LEU A 122 -12.62 -13.11 0.02
N LEU A 123 -12.52 -13.04 1.36
CA LEU A 123 -13.25 -12.25 2.37
C LEU A 123 -12.30 -11.70 3.46
N LEU A 124 -12.46 -10.43 3.86
CA LEU A 124 -11.78 -9.81 5.01
C LEU A 124 -12.80 -9.20 5.99
#